data_AF-A0A0N1LZV4-F1
#
_entry.id   AF-A0A0N1LZV4-F1
#
_cell.length_a   1.000
_cell.length_b   1.000
_cell.length_c   1.000
_cell.angle_alpha   90.00
_cell.angle_beta   90.00
_cell.angle_gamma   90.00
#
_symmetry.space_group_name_H-M   'P 1'
#
loop_
_entity.id
_entity.type
_entity.pdbx_description
1 polymer ?
#
loop_
_entity_poly.entity_id
_entity_poly.type
_entity_poly.pdbx_seq_one_letter_code
_entity_poly.pdbx_strand_id
1 'polypeptide(L)'
;MKKYHVISAKNFGFESELGDGTYDYFVYPEENFSQSDVMNLYVEVTKYTTKNNNEYPYTPYEYQGTQYCSELYGKQYYEILYNGIFDEDKAPLIP
;
A
#
# COMPACT_ATOMS: atom_id res chain seq x y z
N MET A 1 -0.06 19.80 -16.26
CA MET A 1 -0.86 19.15 -15.21
C MET A 1 0.00 18.05 -14.64
N LYS A 2 0.22 18.02 -13.32
CA LYS A 2 1.06 16.96 -12.72
C LYS A 2 0.32 15.63 -12.78
N LYS A 3 1.09 14.56 -12.87
CA LYS A 3 0.58 13.19 -12.95
C LYS A 3 1.18 12.33 -11.85
N TYR A 4 0.39 11.39 -11.37
CA TYR A 4 0.76 10.55 -10.25
C TYR A 4 0.42 9.09 -10.52
N HIS A 5 1.35 8.19 -10.16
CA HIS A 5 1.03 6.80 -9.94
C HIS A 5 0.16 6.67 -8.68
N VAL A 6 -0.97 5.99 -8.81
CA VAL A 6 -1.89 5.77 -7.69
C VAL A 6 -1.87 4.30 -7.30
N ILE A 7 -1.60 4.03 -6.03
CA ILE A 7 -1.62 2.70 -5.43
C ILE A 7 -2.72 2.65 -4.37
N SER A 8 -3.47 1.55 -4.33
CA SER A 8 -4.34 1.21 -3.20
C SER A 8 -3.76 0.02 -2.46
N ALA A 9 -3.47 0.20 -1.18
CA ALA A 9 -2.88 -0.82 -0.33
C ALA A 9 -3.91 -1.26 0.71
N LYS A 10 -4.39 -2.50 0.63
CA LYS A 10 -5.47 -3.02 1.48
C LYS A 10 -4.97 -3.27 2.89
N ASN A 11 -5.57 -2.63 3.88
CA ASN A 11 -5.24 -2.85 5.29
C ASN A 11 -5.64 -4.26 5.76
N PHE A 12 -4.93 -4.79 6.76
CA PHE A 12 -5.39 -5.97 7.48
C PHE A 12 -6.53 -5.61 8.43
N GLY A 13 -7.61 -6.39 8.40
CA GLY A 13 -8.79 -6.20 9.24
C GLY A 13 -10.06 -6.58 8.49
N PHE A 14 -11.17 -6.68 9.22
CA PHE A 14 -12.48 -6.84 8.59
C PHE A 14 -12.98 -5.48 8.10
N GLU A 15 -13.55 -5.41 6.90
CA GLU A 15 -14.02 -4.14 6.30
C GLU A 15 -14.99 -3.38 7.22
N SER A 16 -15.84 -4.11 7.96
CA SER A 16 -16.75 -3.54 8.97
C SER A 16 -16.03 -2.88 10.16
N GLU A 17 -14.81 -3.30 10.48
CA GLU A 17 -13.98 -2.73 11.55
C GLU A 17 -13.09 -1.59 11.04
N LEU A 18 -12.81 -1.56 9.74
CA LEU A 18 -11.94 -0.57 9.09
C LEU A 18 -12.70 0.69 8.63
N GLY A 19 -14.02 0.61 8.43
CA GLY A 19 -14.80 1.74 7.89
C GLY A 19 -14.31 2.13 6.49
N ASP A 20 -14.08 3.42 6.26
CA ASP A 20 -13.45 3.94 5.03
C ASP A 20 -11.95 3.60 4.92
N GLY A 21 -11.30 3.19 6.01
CA GLY A 21 -9.89 2.78 6.08
C GLY A 21 -9.58 1.39 5.51
N THR A 22 -10.40 0.87 4.60
CA THR A 22 -10.14 -0.42 3.95
C THR A 22 -8.83 -0.38 3.15
N TYR A 23 -8.53 0.77 2.53
CA TYR A 23 -7.33 1.00 1.76
C TYR A 23 -6.59 2.24 2.24
N ASP A 24 -5.27 2.14 2.30
CA ASP A 24 -4.40 3.30 2.25
C ASP A 24 -4.11 3.63 0.79
N TYR A 25 -4.16 4.91 0.44
CA TYR A 25 -3.85 5.38 -0.90
C TYR A 25 -2.49 6.03 -0.91
N PHE A 26 -1.66 5.65 -1.88
CA PHE A 26 -0.34 6.26 -2.09
C PHE A 26 -0.29 6.91 -3.47
N VAL A 27 0.25 8.12 -3.50
CA VAL A 27 0.44 8.88 -4.74
C VAL A 27 1.93 9.19 -4.92
N TYR A 28 2.47 8.81 -6.06
CA TYR A 28 3.89 9.03 -6.38
C TYR A 28 4.00 9.84 -7.68
N PRO A 29 4.78 10.93 -7.73
CA PRO A 29 4.93 11.73 -8.95
C PRO A 29 5.45 10.90 -10.13
N GLU A 30 4.73 10.89 -11.24
CA GLU A 30 5.07 10.12 -12.45
C GLU A 30 6.40 10.57 -13.08
N GLU A 31 6.77 11.84 -12.89
CA GLU A 31 8.05 12.38 -13.36
C GLU A 31 9.28 11.83 -12.61
N ASN A 32 9.09 11.28 -11.40
CA ASN A 32 10.17 10.84 -10.51
C ASN A 32 10.23 9.32 -10.33
N PHE A 33 9.15 8.61 -10.65
CA PHE A 33 9.02 7.18 -10.41
C PHE A 33 8.38 6.52 -11.63
N SER A 34 8.84 5.33 -11.98
CA SER A 34 8.12 4.44 -12.87
C SER A 34 7.10 3.58 -12.11
N GLN A 35 6.20 2.92 -12.83
CA GLN A 35 5.30 1.92 -12.24
C GLN A 35 6.08 0.82 -11.50
N SER A 36 7.22 0.35 -12.06
CA SER A 36 8.05 -0.64 -11.38
C SER A 36 8.67 -0.10 -10.09
N ASP A 37 9.10 1.16 -10.08
CA ASP A 37 9.70 1.75 -8.88
C ASP A 37 8.70 1.78 -7.73
N VAL A 38 7.47 2.23 -8.00
CA VAL A 38 6.43 2.32 -6.95
C VAL A 38 5.96 0.95 -6.48
N MET A 39 5.88 -0.05 -7.37
CA MET A 39 5.48 -1.40 -6.99
C MET A 39 6.56 -2.09 -6.16
N ASN A 40 7.84 -1.85 -6.46
CA ASN A 40 8.96 -2.43 -5.71
C ASN A 40 9.08 -1.91 -4.27
N LEU A 41 8.34 -0.86 -3.91
CA LEU A 41 8.23 -0.40 -2.53
C LEU A 41 7.39 -1.34 -1.65
N TYR A 42 6.67 -2.29 -2.24
CA TYR A 42 5.80 -3.22 -1.52
C TYR A 42 6.32 -4.64 -1.73
N VAL A 43 7.03 -5.15 -0.72
CA VAL A 43 7.76 -6.41 -0.83
C VAL A 43 6.98 -7.53 -0.14
N GLU A 44 6.75 -8.64 -0.85
CA GLU A 44 6.19 -9.84 -0.22
C GLU A 44 7.15 -10.37 0.84
N VAL A 45 6.62 -10.60 2.03
CA VAL A 45 7.37 -11.17 3.15
C VAL A 45 6.59 -12.34 3.74
N THR A 46 7.26 -13.33 4.34
CA THR A 46 6.58 -14.40 5.07
C THR A 46 6.46 -14.02 6.54
N LYS A 47 5.24 -14.03 7.06
CA LYS A 47 4.93 -13.80 8.49
C LYS A 47 4.13 -14.98 9.03
N TYR A 48 3.99 -15.05 10.35
CA TYR A 48 3.26 -16.12 11.03
C TYR A 48 2.21 -15.52 11.96
N THR A 49 1.02 -16.11 11.97
CA THR A 49 -0.05 -15.78 12.93
C THR A 49 -0.36 -17.00 13.80
N THR A 50 -0.66 -16.77 15.07
CA THR A 50 -1.03 -17.84 16.00
C THR A 50 -2.55 -17.94 16.10
N LYS A 51 -3.09 -19.12 15.83
CA LYS A 51 -4.51 -19.44 16.03
C LYS A 51 -4.64 -20.80 16.70
N ASN A 52 -5.37 -20.86 17.82
CA ASN A 52 -5.58 -22.09 18.58
C ASN A 52 -4.26 -22.83 18.92
N ASN A 53 -3.23 -22.10 19.36
CA ASN A 53 -1.87 -22.61 19.63
C ASN A 53 -1.13 -23.24 18.44
N ASN A 54 -1.61 -23.05 17.21
CA ASN A 54 -0.90 -23.42 15.99
C ASN A 54 -0.44 -22.16 15.25
N GLU A 55 0.72 -22.23 14.63
CA GLU A 55 1.24 -21.18 13.76
C GLU A 55 0.83 -21.42 12.31
N TYR A 56 0.35 -20.38 11.65
CA TYR A 56 -0.01 -20.41 10.24
C TYR A 56 0.78 -19.33 9.50
N PRO A 57 1.50 -19.68 8.42
CA PRO A 57 2.16 -18.68 7.61
C PRO A 57 1.13 -17.87 6.82
N TYR A 58 1.44 -16.60 6.60
CA TYR A 58 0.75 -15.74 5.64
C TYR A 58 1.77 -14.81 4.96
N THR A 59 1.42 -14.34 3.77
CA THR A 59 2.32 -13.52 2.94
C THR A 59 1.70 -12.14 2.72
N PRO A 60 1.98 -11.16 3.59
CA PRO A 60 1.64 -9.77 3.33
C PRO A 60 2.63 -9.11 2.36
N TYR A 61 2.25 -7.92 1.90
CA TYR A 61 3.17 -6.94 1.32
C TYR A 61 3.61 -5.97 2.42
N GLU A 62 4.93 -5.88 2.66
CA GLU A 62 5.53 -4.96 3.61
C GLU A 62 6.06 -3.72 2.87
N TYR A 63 5.61 -2.54 3.30
CA TYR A 63 6.03 -1.28 2.70
C TYR A 63 7.46 -0.91 3.10
N GLN A 64 8.35 -0.79 2.13
CA GLN A 64 9.76 -0.46 2.30
C GLN A 64 10.04 1.05 2.25
N GLY A 65 8.99 1.88 2.18
CA GLY A 65 9.10 3.31 2.39
C GLY A 65 9.76 4.08 1.23
N THR A 66 9.49 5.38 1.22
CA THR A 66 10.34 6.38 0.55
C THR A 66 10.66 7.47 1.57
N GLN A 67 11.49 8.44 1.19
CA GLN A 67 11.69 9.65 2.01
C GLN A 67 10.39 10.44 2.25
N TYR A 68 9.34 10.22 1.45
CA TYR A 68 8.07 10.97 1.52
C TYR A 68 7.02 10.33 2.42
N CYS A 69 7.12 9.02 2.69
CA CYS A 69 6.16 8.26 3.50
C CYS A 69 6.89 7.34 4.50
N SER A 70 8.02 7.81 5.04
CA SER A 70 8.91 7.03 5.90
C SER A 70 8.23 6.51 7.18
N GLU A 71 7.20 7.20 7.65
CA GLU A 71 6.40 6.86 8.83
C GLU A 71 5.58 5.57 8.66
N LEU A 72 5.34 5.14 7.42
CA LEU A 72 4.65 3.90 7.11
C LEU A 72 5.62 2.73 6.85
N TYR A 73 6.94 2.93 6.96
CA TYR A 73 7.94 1.88 6.77
C TYR A 73 7.65 0.67 7.65
N GLY A 74 7.64 -0.52 7.06
CA GLY A 74 7.32 -1.79 7.72
C GLY A 74 5.83 -2.06 7.90
N LYS A 75 4.93 -1.13 7.53
CA LYS A 75 3.49 -1.39 7.54
C LYS A 75 3.15 -2.51 6.55
N GLN A 76 2.29 -3.42 6.98
CA GLN A 76 1.88 -4.59 6.21
C GLN A 76 0.50 -4.39 5.61
N TYR A 77 0.36 -4.80 4.36
CA TYR A 77 -0.90 -4.77 3.60
C TYR A 77 -1.24 -6.16 3.08
N TYR A 78 -2.53 -6.44 2.97
CA TYR A 78 -3.04 -7.70 2.47
C TYR A 78 -2.89 -7.80 0.95
N GLU A 79 -3.10 -6.69 0.25
CA GLU A 79 -3.10 -6.61 -1.22
C GLU A 79 -2.61 -5.24 -1.66
N ILE A 80 -1.90 -5.18 -2.78
CA ILE A 80 -1.43 -3.95 -3.42
C ILE A 80 -1.99 -3.88 -4.84
N LEU A 81 -2.74 -2.82 -5.12
CA LEU A 81 -3.35 -2.57 -6.43
C LEU A 81 -2.75 -1.33 -7.06
N TYR A 82 -2.24 -1.49 -8.29
CA TYR A 82 -1.85 -0.36 -9.13
C TYR A 82 -3.05 0.13 -9.94
N ASN A 83 -3.49 1.34 -9.63
CA ASN A 83 -4.69 1.92 -10.26
C ASN A 83 -4.37 2.63 -11.58
N GLY A 84 -3.10 2.92 -11.86
CA GLY A 84 -2.67 3.65 -13.05
C GLY A 84 -2.15 5.05 -12.76
N ILE A 85 -2.11 5.87 -13.80
CA ILE A 85 -1.62 7.25 -13.76
C ILE A 85 -2.82 8.19 -13.80
N PHE A 86 -2.89 9.10 -12.82
CA PHE A 86 -3.98 10.04 -12.65
C PHE A 86 -3.43 11.45 -12.75
N ASP A 87 -4.22 12.37 -13.29
CA ASP A 87 -3.93 13.79 -13.18
C ASP A 87 -4.15 14.26 -11.72
N GLU A 88 -3.42 15.28 -11.29
CA GLU A 88 -3.43 15.82 -9.91
C GLU A 88 -4.83 16.09 -9.34
N ASP A 89 -5.78 16.52 -10.17
CA ASP A 89 -7.18 16.82 -9.79
C ASP A 89 -8.07 15.59 -9.64
N LYS A 90 -7.60 14.43 -10.12
CA LYS A 90 -8.28 13.13 -10.07
C LYS A 90 -7.57 12.12 -9.19
N ALA A 91 -6.31 12.34 -8.87
CA ALA A 91 -5.62 11.57 -7.84
C ALA A 91 -6.44 11.71 -6.55
N PRO A 92 -6.71 10.61 -5.82
CA PRO A 92 -7.40 10.70 -4.55
C PRO A 92 -6.64 11.71 -3.68
N LEU A 93 -7.25 12.87 -3.44
CA LEU A 93 -6.78 13.82 -2.45
C LEU A 93 -6.83 13.04 -1.14
N ILE A 94 -5.67 12.60 -0.65
CA ILE A 94 -5.54 12.14 0.72
C ILE A 94 -5.80 13.39 1.56
N PRO A 95 -6.92 13.50 2.29
CA PRO A 95 -7.11 14.63 3.20
C PRO A 95 -6.02 14.66 4.28
#